data_AF-A0A239YJY9-F1
#
_entry.id   AF-A0A239YJY9-F1
#
_cell.length_a   1.000
_cell.length_b   1.000
_cell.length_c   1.000
_cell.angle_alpha   90.00
_cell.angle_beta   90.00
_cell.angle_gamma   90.00
#
_symmetry.space_group_name_H-M   'P 1'
#
loop_
_entity.id
_entity.type
_entity.pdbx_description
1 polymer ?
#
loop_
_entity_poly.entity_id
_entity_poly.type
_entity_poly.pdbx_seq_one_letter_code
_entity_poly.pdbx_strand_id
1 'polypeptide(L)'
;MLILILLLFTLIYLVISYLSIYQLHTTLTQVLRFIMGLMLIVFLGSIIFGFATNIWWLVAVLVCLVINIEITAFKYRIHDKKGVTLLNYMTLFILAIFIILIIVIF
;
A
#
# COMPACT_ATOMS: atom_id res chain seq x y z
N MET A 1 -6.12 -18.27 6.08
CA MET A 1 -7.20 -17.55 5.36
C MET A 1 -7.00 -16.03 5.41
N LEU A 2 -6.82 -15.43 6.59
CA LEU A 2 -6.69 -13.97 6.75
C LEU A 2 -5.47 -13.36 6.03
N ILE A 3 -4.34 -14.07 5.99
CA ILE A 3 -3.12 -13.66 5.27
C ILE A 3 -3.36 -13.54 3.76
N LEU A 4 -4.06 -14.51 3.19
CA LEU A 4 -4.37 -14.51 1.76
C LEU A 4 -5.24 -13.30 1.41
N ILE A 5 -6.22 -12.98 2.28
CA ILE A 5 -7.06 -11.79 2.14
C ILE A 5 -6.19 -10.53 2.21
N LEU A 6 -5.29 -10.41 3.20
CA LEU A 6 -4.42 -9.25 3.33
C LEU A 6 -3.50 -9.05 2.10
N LEU A 7 -2.90 -10.14 1.62
CA LEU A 7 -2.05 -10.12 0.44
C LEU A 7 -2.85 -9.70 -0.80
N LEU A 8 -4.01 -10.31 -1.01
CA LEU A 8 -4.91 -9.97 -2.11
C LEU A 8 -5.34 -8.50 -2.04
N PHE A 9 -5.72 -8.02 -0.86
CA PHE A 9 -6.14 -6.64 -0.64
C PHE A 9 -5.01 -5.65 -0.95
N THR A 10 -3.77 -5.98 -0.56
CA THR A 10 -2.57 -5.20 -0.86
C THR A 10 -2.28 -5.16 -2.36
N LEU A 11 -2.39 -6.29 -3.05
CA LEU A 11 -2.22 -6.35 -4.50
C LEU A 11 -3.29 -5.55 -5.25
N ILE A 12 -4.56 -5.65 -4.84
CA ILE A 12 -5.65 -4.86 -5.43
C ILE A 12 -5.39 -3.37 -5.23
N TYR A 13 -4.98 -2.96 -4.02
CA TYR A 13 -4.63 -1.57 -3.76
C TYR A 13 -3.49 -1.08 -4.68
N LEU A 14 -2.45 -1.88 -4.92
CA LEU A 14 -1.36 -1.53 -5.83
C LEU A 14 -1.83 -1.38 -7.28
N VAL A 15 -2.69 -2.29 -7.76
CA VAL A 15 -3.25 -2.23 -9.12
C VAL A 15 -4.11 -0.97 -9.31
N ILE A 16 -5.01 -0.69 -8.36
CA ILE A 16 -5.84 0.51 -8.39
C ILE A 16 -4.99 1.78 -8.32
N SER A 17 -3.94 1.76 -7.49
CA SER A 17 -3.00 2.88 -7.36
C SER A 17 -2.26 3.14 -8.66
N TYR A 18 -1.76 2.08 -9.32
CA TYR A 18 -1.12 2.20 -10.62
C TYR A 18 -2.06 2.77 -11.68
N LEU A 19 -3.28 2.23 -11.80
CA LEU A 19 -4.30 2.72 -12.73
C LEU A 19 -4.62 4.20 -12.49
N SER A 20 -4.78 4.58 -11.23
CA SER A 20 -5.09 5.93 -10.78
C SER A 20 -3.96 6.93 -11.08
N ILE A 21 -2.71 6.53 -10.84
CA ILE A 21 -1.54 7.42 -10.97
C ILE A 21 -1.08 7.54 -12.42
N TYR A 22 -1.13 6.47 -13.24
CA TYR A 22 -0.45 6.43 -14.54
C TYR A 22 -1.35 6.31 -15.77
N GLN A 23 -2.54 5.73 -15.67
CA GLN A 23 -3.37 5.44 -16.85
C GLN A 23 -4.62 6.33 -16.92
N LEU A 24 -5.46 6.28 -15.90
CA LEU A 24 -6.83 6.79 -15.99
C LEU A 24 -6.93 8.24 -15.50
N HIS A 25 -6.10 8.66 -14.55
CA HIS A 25 -6.05 10.02 -13.97
C HIS A 25 -7.41 10.66 -13.61
N THR A 26 -8.48 9.88 -13.51
CA THR A 26 -9.82 10.38 -13.24
C THR A 26 -10.01 10.60 -11.75
N THR A 27 -10.86 11.56 -11.40
CA THR A 27 -11.25 11.81 -9.99
C THR A 27 -11.82 10.56 -9.33
N LEU A 28 -12.57 9.73 -10.07
CA LEU A 28 -13.10 8.45 -9.60
C LEU A 28 -11.97 7.51 -9.13
N THR A 29 -10.95 7.30 -9.97
CA THR A 29 -9.84 6.40 -9.62
C THR A 29 -8.96 6.94 -8.49
N GLN A 30 -8.90 8.25 -8.30
CA GLN A 30 -8.21 8.87 -7.16
C GLN A 30 -8.97 8.65 -5.84
N VAL A 31 -10.29 8.88 -5.87
CA VAL A 31 -11.16 8.60 -4.70
C VAL A 31 -11.13 7.11 -4.36
N LEU A 32 -11.19 6.23 -5.37
CA LEU A 32 -11.12 4.79 -5.15
C LEU A 32 -9.77 4.36 -4.52
N ARG A 33 -8.65 4.93 -4.99
CA ARG A 33 -7.33 4.69 -4.39
C ARG A 33 -7.31 5.08 -2.91
N PHE A 34 -7.84 6.27 -2.59
CA PHE A 34 -7.91 6.76 -1.22
C PHE A 34 -8.78 5.88 -0.32
N ILE A 35 -9.98 5.50 -0.79
CA ILE A 35 -10.89 4.59 -0.06
C ILE A 35 -10.21 3.25 0.18
N MET A 36 -9.55 2.68 -0.84
CA MET A 36 -8.86 1.39 -0.72
C MET A 36 -7.68 1.47 0.26
N GLY A 37 -6.89 2.53 0.22
CA GLY A 37 -5.80 2.75 1.18
C GLY A 37 -6.31 2.87 2.62
N LEU A 38 -7.42 3.58 2.82
CA LEU A 38 -8.06 3.74 4.13
C LEU A 38 -8.65 2.41 4.62
N MET A 39 -9.33 1.66 3.74
CA MET A 39 -9.82 0.32 4.06
C MET A 39 -8.68 -0.63 4.45
N LEU A 40 -7.52 -0.53 3.80
CA LEU A 40 -6.36 -1.37 4.10
C LEU A 40 -5.82 -1.06 5.51
N ILE A 41 -5.76 0.22 5.89
CA ILE A 41 -5.39 0.65 7.25
C ILE A 41 -6.41 0.18 8.29
N VAL A 42 -7.72 0.30 8.02
CA VAL A 42 -8.77 -0.15 8.94
C VAL A 42 -8.74 -1.67 9.11
N PHE A 43 -8.55 -2.41 8.02
CA PHE A 43 -8.41 -3.86 8.04
C PHE A 43 -7.16 -4.29 8.81
N LEU A 44 -6.06 -3.55 8.74
CA LEU A 44 -4.89 -3.79 9.59
C LEU A 44 -5.22 -3.54 11.06
N GLY A 45 -5.91 -2.44 11.37
CA GLY A 45 -6.32 -2.13 12.73
C GLY A 45 -7.14 -3.25 13.38
N SER A 46 -8.05 -3.88 12.64
CA SER A 46 -8.84 -5.01 13.16
C SER A 46 -8.00 -6.26 13.43
N ILE A 47 -6.90 -6.49 12.69
CA ILE A 47 -5.96 -7.59 12.93
C ILE A 47 -5.18 -7.38 14.24
N ILE A 48 -4.80 -6.13 14.55
CA ILE A 48 -4.02 -5.81 15.76
C ILE A 48 -4.78 -6.18 17.04
N PHE A 49 -6.09 -5.95 17.09
CA PHE A 49 -6.91 -6.29 18.26
C PHE A 49 -7.08 -7.81 18.46
N GLY A 50 -6.83 -8.62 17.43
CA GLY A 50 -7.03 -10.06 17.47
C GLY A 50 -5.76 -10.90 17.64
N PHE A 51 -4.55 -10.32 17.55
CA PHE A 51 -3.31 -11.10 17.40
C PHE A 51 -2.10 -10.56 18.19
N ALA A 52 -1.07 -11.41 18.30
CA ALA A 52 0.15 -11.19 19.07
C ALA A 52 0.98 -9.96 18.65
N THR A 53 1.84 -9.50 19.57
CA THR A 53 2.76 -8.35 19.47
C THR A 53 3.69 -8.36 18.25
N ASN A 54 3.87 -9.48 17.55
CA ASN A 54 4.75 -9.56 16.37
C ASN A 54 4.13 -8.94 15.09
N ILE A 55 2.80 -8.74 15.03
CA ILE A 55 2.12 -8.21 13.83
C ILE A 55 2.34 -6.70 13.65
N TRP A 56 2.79 -5.98 14.68
CA TRP A 56 3.05 -4.53 14.61
C TRP A 56 4.01 -4.13 13.48
N TRP A 57 5.00 -4.98 13.16
CA TRP A 57 5.92 -4.74 12.05
C TRP A 57 5.23 -4.79 10.68
N LEU A 58 4.27 -5.71 10.52
CA LEU A 58 3.48 -5.83 9.30
C LEU A 58 2.62 -4.57 9.07
N VAL A 59 2.05 -4.03 10.16
CA VAL A 59 1.26 -2.79 10.13
C VAL A 59 2.14 -1.61 9.74
N ALA A 60 3.31 -1.46 10.36
CA ALA A 60 4.23 -0.37 10.05
C ALA A 60 4.61 -0.37 8.55
N VAL A 61 4.96 -1.53 8.00
CA VAL A 61 5.35 -1.67 6.59
C VAL A 61 4.20 -1.33 5.64
N LEU A 62 2.97 -1.77 5.93
CA LEU A 62 1.83 -1.43 5.08
C LEU A 62 1.40 0.04 5.18
N VAL A 63 1.51 0.66 6.36
CA VAL A 63 1.31 2.10 6.50
C VAL A 63 2.34 2.86 5.66
N CYS A 64 3.61 2.45 5.71
CA CYS A 64 4.64 3.00 4.84
C CYS A 64 4.31 2.82 3.36
N LEU A 65 3.76 1.66 2.95
CA LEU A 65 3.36 1.41 1.57
C LEU A 65 2.27 2.39 1.10
N VAL A 66 1.21 2.54 1.90
CA VAL A 66 0.08 3.44 1.58
C VAL A 66 0.56 4.88 1.49
N ILE A 67 1.34 5.36 2.47
CA ILE A 67 1.88 6.72 2.47
C ILE A 67 2.81 6.93 1.25
N ASN A 68 3.69 5.97 0.95
CA ASN A 68 4.58 6.08 -0.20
C ASN A 68 3.81 6.22 -1.52
N ILE A 69 2.72 5.48 -1.68
CA ILE A 69 1.87 5.56 -2.88
C ILE A 69 1.14 6.90 -2.96
N GLU A 70 0.60 7.42 -1.87
CA GLU A 70 -0.05 8.73 -1.89
C GLU A 70 0.94 9.87 -2.17
N ILE A 71 2.17 9.80 -1.65
CA ILE A 71 3.23 10.75 -2.00
C ILE A 71 3.63 10.58 -3.48
N THR A 72 3.64 9.36 -4.01
CA THR A 72 3.89 9.10 -5.45
C THR A 72 2.86 9.81 -6.30
N ALA A 73 1.58 9.68 -5.94
CA ALA A 73 0.50 10.36 -6.64
C ALA A 73 0.62 11.88 -6.58
N PHE A 74 0.99 12.43 -5.42
CA PHE A 74 1.23 13.86 -5.26
C PHE A 74 2.41 14.33 -6.13
N LYS A 75 3.56 13.63 -6.07
CA LYS A 75 4.75 13.93 -6.87
C LYS A 75 4.51 13.81 -8.37
N TYR A 76 3.69 12.85 -8.78
CA TYR A 76 3.26 12.70 -10.16
C TYR A 76 2.44 13.91 -10.64
N ARG A 77 1.52 14.41 -9.79
CA ARG A 77 0.69 15.58 -10.09
C ARG A 77 1.48 16.87 -10.26
N ILE A 78 2.58 17.03 -9.52
CA ILE A 78 3.50 18.18 -9.66
C ILE A 78 4.59 17.97 -10.73
N HIS A 79 4.49 16.89 -11.53
CA HIS A 79 5.44 16.53 -12.59
C HIS A 79 6.90 16.32 -12.13
N ASP A 80 7.12 15.96 -10.86
CA ASP A 80 8.44 15.61 -10.32
C ASP A 80 8.84 14.18 -10.73
N LYS A 81 9.34 14.03 -11.97
CA LYS A 81 9.71 12.74 -12.54
C LYS A 81 10.76 11.99 -11.73
N LYS A 82 11.80 12.68 -11.23
CA LYS A 82 12.87 12.06 -10.43
C LYS A 82 12.32 11.52 -9.11
N GLY A 83 11.47 12.30 -8.44
CA GLY A 83 10.81 11.88 -7.22
C GLY A 83 9.90 10.66 -7.45
N VAL A 84 9.09 10.66 -8.51
CA VAL A 84 8.23 9.51 -8.84
C VAL A 84 9.05 8.23 -9.08
N THR A 85 10.14 8.32 -9.85
CA THR A 85 11.00 7.16 -10.10
C THR A 85 11.59 6.60 -8.81
N LEU A 86 12.07 7.46 -7.90
CA LEU A 86 12.58 7.03 -6.59
C LEU A 86 11.49 6.34 -5.76
N LEU A 87 10.29 6.92 -5.70
CA LEU A 87 9.20 6.36 -4.91
C LEU A 87 8.65 5.05 -5.49
N ASN A 88 8.75 4.83 -6.80
CA ASN A 88 8.45 3.53 -7.41
C ASN A 88 9.43 2.45 -6.96
N TYR A 89 10.73 2.75 -6.92
CA TYR A 89 11.73 1.83 -6.36
C TYR A 89 11.48 1.56 -4.88
N MET A 90 11.09 2.58 -4.11
CA MET A 90 10.69 2.39 -2.71
C MET A 90 9.44 1.53 -2.57
N THR A 91 8.45 1.67 -3.45
CA THR A 91 7.24 0.81 -3.45
C THR A 91 7.62 -0.66 -3.62
N LEU A 92 8.51 -0.97 -4.57
CA LEU A 92 9.00 -2.34 -4.78
C LEU A 92 9.78 -2.86 -3.58
N PHE A 93 10.62 -2.01 -2.96
CA PHE A 93 11.38 -2.38 -1.77
C PHE A 93 10.47 -2.67 -0.57
N ILE A 94 9.47 -1.82 -0.31
CA ILE A 94 8.49 -1.99 0.77
C ILE A 94 7.67 -3.27 0.54
N LEU A 95 7.26 -3.53 -0.71
CA LEU A 95 6.57 -4.77 -1.09
C LEU A 95 7.42 -6.01 -0.80
N ALA A 96 8.72 -5.98 -1.13
CA ALA A 96 9.61 -7.10 -0.85
C ALA A 96 9.72 -7.37 0.66
N ILE A 97 9.88 -6.32 1.48
CA ILE A 97 9.88 -6.44 2.94
C ILE A 97 8.55 -7.01 3.45
N PHE A 98 7.42 -6.53 2.92
CA PHE A 98 6.10 -7.01 3.30
C PHE A 98 5.94 -8.52 3.05
N ILE A 99 6.38 -9.01 1.88
CA ILE A 99 6.35 -10.44 1.55
C ILE A 99 7.23 -11.24 2.51
N ILE A 100 8.44 -10.77 2.79
CA ILE A 100 9.35 -11.42 3.75
C ILE A 100 8.72 -11.50 5.14
N LEU A 101 8.11 -10.40 5.62
CA LEU A 101 7.45 -10.38 6.92
C LEU A 101 6.27 -11.35 7.00
N ILE A 102 5.48 -11.48 5.93
CA ILE A 102 4.41 -12.49 5.87
C ILE A 102 5.00 -13.89 6.08
N ILE A 103 6.09 -14.23 5.38
CA ILE A 103 6.72 -15.55 5.44
C ILE A 103 7.38 -15.83 6.81
N VAL A 104 7.89 -14.80 7.48
CA VAL A 104 8.57 -14.95 8.78
C VAL A 104 7.57 -15.04 9.94
N ILE A 105 6.47 -14.29 9.88
CA ILE A 105 5.48 -14.22 10.98
C ILE A 105 4.50 -15.40 10.92
N PHE A 106 4.21 -15.93 9.73
CA PHE A 106 3.20 -16.98 9.50
C PHE A 106 3.78 -18.19 8.78
#